data_AF-A0A915BT58-F1
#
_entry.id   AF-A0A915BT58-F1
#
_cell.length_a   1.000
_cell.length_b   1.000
_cell.length_c   1.000
_cell.angle_alpha   90.00
_cell.angle_beta   90.00
_cell.angle_gamma   90.00
#
_symmetry.space_group_name_H-M   'P 1'
#
loop_
_entity.id
_entity.type
_entity.pdbx_description
1 polymer ?
#
loop_
_entity_poly.entity_id
_entity_poly.type
_entity_poly.pdbx_seq_one_letter_code
_entity_poly.pdbx_strand_id
1 'polypeptide(L)'
;MAGGPDPNDSFSAGVGYILVFNLIVGTGALSLPKAFRHAGYVLAIVLLIVSFFTSYVCATFLIEGMAVANAAVRSNKLKKREKSDPNPESKEELEEIYRIDKRMEVSAMAMIFLGKYGVLFLMIIMTVYLFGDLAIYTVAVPKSIMNVMCSTDSNAEVVSWDEPCWENWPKWTTRSAIYRIWVAAFILFVTPLVIIGVRRTKYLQISTSVCRWTAFILMIVLASILLGDKGSPSVPKPAIANGFGSLFGTTVYAFMCHHSLPSLITPMKTKKHLMFFLLLVYLCVLLFYVALSTTGAFAFADTYDVYSLNFLHSPYFQTIFYKICDYFLALFPVFTITTNYPIVGCTLVNNLLVAFDICEEMLAERGFTFFRSNKIAKATSDPPPIKCETDEEEHKNKTVIDVHEEKDDKECTSEEPTEDGSIERNDDGKGVKDKDSSDNETEEESIGRKTLEPGDHINKEIHTEVPVAKPHPLRRYVVMLVLIGLSTLIALLTDNVLILAEITGSYPGVGVQYIIPSLIVIFARRYSLRELGRPVPSCSASPFSHIFWPCLLLLWSAFAIVMVSLNFGGVFE
;
A
#
# COMPACT_ATOMS: atom_id res chain seq x y z
N MET A 1 2.49 -9.55 -6.85
CA MET A 1 3.58 -9.74 -7.83
C MET A 1 4.85 -9.11 -7.27
N ALA A 2 5.80 -9.94 -6.83
CA ALA A 2 7.14 -9.50 -6.48
C ALA A 2 7.99 -9.45 -7.76
N GLY A 3 7.99 -8.30 -8.43
CA GLY A 3 9.05 -7.95 -9.37
C GLY A 3 10.02 -7.03 -8.64
N GLY A 4 11.31 -7.39 -8.61
CA GLY A 4 12.35 -6.42 -8.29
C GLY A 4 12.35 -5.31 -9.36
N PRO A 5 12.79 -4.08 -9.04
CA PRO A 5 13.02 -3.07 -10.07
C PRO A 5 14.10 -3.58 -11.03
N ASP A 6 13.87 -3.45 -12.33
CA ASP A 6 14.96 -3.56 -13.31
C ASP A 6 16.05 -2.53 -12.93
N PRO A 7 17.35 -2.84 -13.06
CA PRO A 7 18.43 -1.89 -12.68
C PRO A 7 18.29 -0.50 -13.35
N ASN A 8 17.67 -0.48 -14.54
CA ASN A 8 17.39 0.71 -15.34
C ASN A 8 16.22 1.59 -14.83
N ASP A 9 15.37 1.11 -13.92
CA ASP A 9 14.25 1.89 -13.36
C ASP A 9 14.64 2.74 -12.13
N SER A 10 15.91 2.73 -11.72
CA SER A 10 16.41 3.55 -10.60
C SER A 10 16.50 5.05 -10.97
N PHE A 11 16.01 5.93 -10.10
CA PHE A 11 15.94 7.38 -10.35
C PHE A 11 16.66 8.23 -9.28
N SER A 12 16.94 9.50 -9.62
CA SER A 12 17.61 10.43 -8.70
C SER A 12 16.71 10.80 -7.51
N ALA A 13 17.30 11.08 -6.35
CA ALA A 13 16.54 11.41 -5.15
C ALA A 13 15.60 12.61 -5.35
N GLY A 14 16.03 13.63 -6.10
CA GLY A 14 15.18 14.78 -6.45
C GLY A 14 13.89 14.39 -7.19
N VAL A 15 13.98 13.49 -8.17
CA VAL A 15 12.78 12.95 -8.85
C VAL A 15 11.90 12.17 -7.87
N GLY A 16 12.50 11.40 -6.95
CA GLY A 16 11.76 10.71 -5.89
C GLY A 16 10.99 11.65 -4.96
N TYR A 17 11.61 12.74 -4.51
CA TYR A 17 10.94 13.74 -3.66
C TYR A 17 9.82 14.48 -4.40
N ILE A 18 9.98 14.75 -5.71
CA ILE A 18 8.91 15.30 -6.56
C ILE A 18 7.76 14.28 -6.70
N LEU A 19 8.07 12.99 -6.89
CA LEU A 19 7.05 11.93 -6.94
C LEU A 19 6.31 11.75 -5.61
N VAL A 20 6.99 11.91 -4.46
CA VAL A 20 6.34 11.89 -3.13
C VAL A 20 5.48 13.14 -2.91
N PHE A 21 5.94 14.33 -3.30
CA PHE A 21 5.11 15.54 -3.29
C PHE A 21 3.85 15.35 -4.14
N ASN A 22 4.00 14.82 -5.36
CA ASN A 22 2.88 14.50 -6.26
C ASN A 22 1.98 13.38 -5.75
N LEU A 23 2.48 12.47 -4.91
CA LEU A 23 1.66 11.42 -4.30
C LEU A 23 0.77 12.01 -3.20
N ILE A 24 1.32 12.90 -2.36
CA ILE A 24 0.55 13.57 -1.30
C ILE A 24 -0.43 14.58 -1.91
N VAL A 25 0.04 15.46 -2.80
CA VAL A 25 -0.77 16.44 -3.54
C VAL A 25 -1.56 15.73 -4.65
N GLY A 26 -2.56 14.96 -4.21
CA GLY A 26 -3.49 14.17 -5.02
C GLY A 26 -4.88 14.80 -5.11
N THR A 27 -5.90 13.93 -5.18
CA THR A 27 -7.32 14.31 -5.26
C THR A 27 -7.84 14.96 -3.98
N GLY A 28 -7.36 14.56 -2.80
CA GLY A 28 -7.82 15.10 -1.51
C GLY A 28 -7.59 16.61 -1.35
N ALA A 29 -6.65 17.19 -2.10
CA ALA A 29 -6.44 18.64 -2.10
C ALA A 29 -7.60 19.43 -2.76
N LEU A 30 -8.48 18.78 -3.54
CA LEU A 30 -9.58 19.44 -4.25
C LEU A 30 -10.80 19.71 -3.36
N SER A 31 -10.97 19.02 -2.23
CA SER A 31 -12.08 19.24 -1.29
C SER A 31 -11.68 20.08 -0.07
N LEU A 32 -10.38 20.27 0.19
CA LEU A 32 -9.88 21.10 1.31
C LEU A 32 -10.49 22.52 1.35
N PRO A 33 -10.63 23.28 0.24
CA PRO A 33 -11.18 24.63 0.30
C PRO A 33 -12.65 24.68 0.76
N LYS A 34 -13.47 23.67 0.42
CA LYS A 34 -14.84 23.54 0.95
C LYS A 34 -14.86 23.13 2.41
N ALA A 35 -13.97 22.23 2.83
CA ALA A 35 -13.80 21.89 4.24
C ALA A 35 -13.39 23.10 5.09
N PHE A 36 -12.55 24.00 4.57
CA PHE A 36 -12.20 25.28 5.20
C PHE A 36 -13.42 26.21 5.39
N ARG A 37 -14.34 26.30 4.41
CA ARG A 37 -15.62 27.03 4.59
C ARG A 37 -16.49 26.38 5.68
N HIS A 38 -16.54 25.05 5.71
CA HIS A 38 -17.48 24.29 6.55
C HIS A 38 -17.05 24.18 8.03
N ALA A 39 -15.76 24.07 8.30
CA ALA A 39 -15.20 23.94 9.66
C ALA A 39 -14.57 25.24 10.19
N GLY A 40 -14.37 26.24 9.33
CA GLY A 40 -13.75 27.52 9.69
C GLY A 40 -12.22 27.51 9.59
N TYR A 41 -11.65 28.66 9.20
CA TYR A 41 -10.27 28.71 8.69
C TYR A 41 -9.19 28.54 9.78
N VAL A 42 -9.45 28.93 11.03
CA VAL A 42 -8.48 28.78 12.14
C VAL A 42 -8.40 27.31 12.56
N LEU A 43 -9.57 26.67 12.75
CA LEU A 43 -9.64 25.24 13.04
C LEU A 43 -8.97 24.42 11.92
N ALA A 44 -9.20 24.82 10.66
CA ALA A 44 -8.59 24.19 9.50
C ALA A 44 -7.06 24.34 9.44
N ILE A 45 -6.50 25.54 9.67
CA ILE A 45 -5.04 25.74 9.72
C ILE A 45 -4.41 24.93 10.86
N VAL A 46 -5.01 24.92 12.05
CA VAL A 46 -4.53 24.11 13.18
C VAL A 46 -4.54 22.62 12.83
N LEU A 47 -5.60 22.11 12.21
CA LEU A 47 -5.71 20.70 11.87
C LEU A 47 -4.80 20.30 10.70
N LEU A 48 -4.53 21.19 9.74
CA LEU A 48 -3.49 20.98 8.73
C LEU A 48 -2.11 20.83 9.39
N ILE A 49 -1.76 21.68 10.37
CA ILE A 49 -0.46 21.63 11.07
C ILE A 49 -0.33 20.33 11.87
N VAL A 50 -1.36 19.95 12.63
CA VAL A 50 -1.38 18.66 13.37
C VAL A 50 -1.21 17.49 12.40
N SER A 51 -1.98 17.48 11.30
CA SER A 51 -1.97 16.36 10.35
C SER A 51 -0.68 16.27 9.53
N PHE A 52 -0.05 17.40 9.19
CA PHE A 52 1.30 17.47 8.63
C PHE A 52 2.29 16.73 9.54
N PHE A 53 2.28 17.08 10.84
CA PHE A 53 3.22 16.54 11.81
C PHE A 53 2.99 15.05 12.05
N THR A 54 1.75 14.63 12.32
CA THR A 54 1.43 13.22 12.56
C THR A 54 1.68 12.34 11.33
N SER A 55 1.40 12.85 10.12
CA SER A 55 1.71 12.14 8.87
C SER A 55 3.21 11.96 8.67
N TYR A 56 4.01 13.00 8.96
CA TYR A 56 5.46 12.91 8.90
C TYR A 56 6.01 11.87 9.89
N VAL A 57 5.55 11.87 11.16
CA VAL A 57 5.94 10.86 12.16
C VAL A 57 5.66 9.45 11.62
N CYS A 58 4.43 9.20 11.15
CA CYS A 58 4.04 7.92 10.57
C CYS A 58 4.82 7.54 9.29
N ALA A 59 5.29 8.51 8.51
CA ALA A 59 6.15 8.24 7.36
C ALA A 59 7.55 7.79 7.79
N THR A 60 8.13 8.37 8.85
CA THR A 60 9.41 7.90 9.41
C THR A 60 9.30 6.50 10.03
N PHE A 61 8.17 6.18 10.67
CA PHE A 61 7.88 4.83 11.19
C PHE A 61 7.85 3.77 10.08
N LEU A 62 7.25 4.09 8.93
CA LEU A 62 7.21 3.17 7.80
C LEU A 62 8.61 2.97 7.20
N ILE A 63 9.42 4.03 7.10
CA ILE A 63 10.82 3.95 6.63
C ILE A 63 11.67 3.08 7.57
N GLU A 64 11.49 3.23 8.89
CA GLU A 64 12.14 2.36 9.88
C GLU A 64 11.73 0.89 9.68
N GLY A 65 10.43 0.62 9.52
CA GLY A 65 9.91 -0.71 9.20
C GLY A 65 10.50 -1.30 7.90
N MET A 66 10.66 -0.48 6.85
CA MET A 66 11.28 -0.89 5.59
C MET A 66 12.77 -1.25 5.75
N ALA A 67 13.50 -0.53 6.60
CA ALA A 67 14.90 -0.82 6.90
C ALA A 67 15.04 -2.12 7.70
N VAL A 68 14.23 -2.31 8.76
CA VAL A 68 14.19 -3.57 9.51
C VAL A 68 13.78 -4.75 8.62
N ALA A 69 12.84 -4.56 7.69
CA ALA A 69 12.42 -5.62 6.76
C ALA A 69 13.54 -5.97 5.75
N ASN A 70 14.33 -4.99 5.33
CA ASN A 70 15.53 -5.21 4.51
C ASN A 70 16.63 -5.96 5.28
N ALA A 71 16.76 -5.73 6.59
CA ALA A 71 17.66 -6.47 7.48
C ALA A 71 17.15 -7.88 7.79
N ALA A 72 15.83 -8.07 8.00
CA ALA A 72 15.20 -9.38 8.21
C ALA A 72 15.45 -10.33 7.04
N VAL A 73 15.27 -9.84 5.80
CA VAL A 73 15.58 -10.57 4.55
C VAL A 73 17.10 -10.80 4.36
N ARG A 74 17.96 -10.20 5.19
CA ARG A 74 19.41 -10.41 5.26
C ARG A 74 19.86 -11.17 6.52
N SER A 75 18.94 -11.62 7.39
CA SER A 75 19.25 -12.32 8.65
C SER A 75 20.16 -13.55 8.48
N ASN A 76 20.02 -14.29 7.37
CA ASN A 76 20.91 -15.41 7.05
C ASN A 76 22.34 -15.00 6.65
N LYS A 77 22.58 -13.74 6.27
CA LYS A 77 23.94 -13.19 6.11
C LYS A 77 24.51 -12.76 7.46
N LEU A 78 23.73 -12.02 8.27
CA LEU A 78 24.05 -11.65 9.66
C LEU A 78 24.49 -12.87 10.47
N LYS A 79 23.62 -13.90 10.58
CA LYS A 79 23.87 -15.14 11.34
C LYS A 79 25.03 -16.00 10.81
N LYS A 80 25.52 -15.73 9.59
CA LYS A 80 26.76 -16.31 9.05
C LYS A 80 27.99 -15.44 9.35
N ARG A 81 27.85 -14.10 9.28
CA ARG A 81 28.90 -13.13 9.65
C ARG A 81 29.30 -13.31 11.11
N GLU A 82 28.33 -13.29 12.02
CA GLU A 82 28.49 -13.49 13.48
C GLU A 82 29.18 -14.83 13.84
N LYS A 83 29.05 -15.86 12.99
CA LYS A 83 29.74 -17.16 13.16
C LYS A 83 31.15 -17.19 12.54
N SER A 84 31.44 -16.31 11.59
CA SER A 84 32.72 -16.24 10.87
C SER A 84 33.75 -15.31 11.52
N ASP A 85 33.29 -14.32 12.29
CA ASP A 85 34.10 -13.26 12.87
C ASP A 85 33.42 -12.76 14.15
N PRO A 86 34.07 -12.87 15.33
CA PRO A 86 33.49 -12.42 16.59
C PRO A 86 33.65 -10.91 16.82
N ASN A 87 34.30 -10.16 15.92
CA ASN A 87 34.41 -8.71 16.06
C ASN A 87 33.05 -8.02 15.87
N PRO A 88 32.79 -6.88 16.57
CA PRO A 88 31.60 -6.10 16.34
C PRO A 88 31.58 -5.53 14.92
N GLU A 89 30.43 -5.65 14.25
CA GLU A 89 30.22 -5.12 12.90
C GLU A 89 30.57 -3.62 12.80
N SER A 90 31.23 -3.25 11.71
CA SER A 90 31.46 -1.86 11.36
C SER A 90 30.14 -1.13 11.09
N LYS A 91 30.16 0.20 11.21
CA LYS A 91 29.01 1.05 10.86
C LYS A 91 28.60 0.88 9.39
N GLU A 92 29.55 0.55 8.52
CA GLU A 92 29.35 0.42 7.07
C GLU A 92 28.67 -0.91 6.72
N GLU A 93 29.06 -2.03 7.35
CA GLU A 93 28.32 -3.30 7.27
C GLU A 93 26.87 -3.13 7.77
N LEU A 94 26.71 -2.47 8.92
CA LEU A 94 25.40 -2.25 9.54
C LEU A 94 24.50 -1.34 8.66
N GLU A 95 25.07 -0.32 8.00
CA GLU A 95 24.36 0.49 7.01
C GLU A 95 24.00 -0.29 5.73
N GLU A 96 24.81 -1.25 5.26
CA GLU A 96 24.43 -2.14 4.15
C GLU A 96 23.31 -3.12 4.56
N ILE A 97 23.34 -3.65 5.78
CA ILE A 97 22.35 -4.60 6.28
C ILE A 97 20.96 -3.97 6.36
N TYR A 98 20.86 -2.73 6.84
CA TYR A 98 19.58 -2.01 6.94
C TYR A 98 19.23 -1.21 5.66
N ARG A 99 20.07 -1.28 4.61
CA ARG A 99 19.88 -0.52 3.37
C ARG A 99 18.57 -0.88 2.68
N ILE A 100 17.74 0.14 2.48
CA ILE A 100 16.49 0.02 1.70
C ILE A 100 16.84 -0.05 0.21
N ASP A 101 16.95 -1.28 -0.31
CA ASP A 101 17.14 -1.58 -1.74
C ASP A 101 16.21 -2.70 -2.25
N LYS A 102 15.76 -3.63 -1.40
CA LYS A 102 14.65 -4.54 -1.71
C LYS A 102 13.31 -3.85 -1.45
N ARG A 103 12.39 -3.96 -2.42
CA ARG A 103 11.04 -3.38 -2.37
C ARG A 103 10.15 -4.20 -1.43
N MET A 104 10.07 -3.76 -0.17
CA MET A 104 9.20 -4.35 0.84
C MET A 104 7.90 -3.54 0.95
N GLU A 105 6.81 -4.07 0.41
CA GLU A 105 5.49 -3.47 0.51
C GLU A 105 4.86 -3.67 1.90
N VAL A 106 3.83 -2.88 2.22
CA VAL A 106 3.12 -2.90 3.52
C VAL A 106 2.69 -4.32 3.94
N SER A 107 2.16 -5.11 3.01
CA SER A 107 1.78 -6.51 3.26
C SER A 107 2.99 -7.42 3.54
N ALA A 108 4.11 -7.24 2.84
CA ALA A 108 5.31 -8.03 3.06
C ALA A 108 5.98 -7.70 4.40
N MET A 109 5.99 -6.42 4.81
CA MET A 109 6.44 -6.02 6.14
C MET A 109 5.52 -6.60 7.23
N ALA A 110 4.20 -6.54 7.02
CA ALA A 110 3.23 -7.14 7.95
C ALA A 110 3.38 -8.67 8.07
N MET A 111 3.75 -9.37 6.99
CA MET A 111 4.00 -10.82 7.00
C MET A 111 5.15 -11.17 7.95
N ILE A 112 6.28 -10.45 7.83
CA ILE A 112 7.49 -10.66 8.66
C ILE A 112 7.25 -10.28 10.13
N PHE A 113 6.47 -9.22 10.39
CA PHE A 113 6.39 -8.61 11.73
C PHE A 113 5.13 -8.99 12.54
N LEU A 114 4.01 -9.31 11.88
CA LEU A 114 2.71 -9.57 12.53
C LEU A 114 2.07 -10.92 12.12
N GLY A 115 2.64 -11.66 11.15
CA GLY A 115 2.12 -12.95 10.66
C GLY A 115 0.76 -12.86 9.93
N LYS A 116 0.17 -14.04 9.62
CA LYS A 116 -1.05 -14.16 8.79
C LYS A 116 -2.19 -13.23 9.23
N TYR A 117 -2.55 -13.25 10.52
CA TYR A 117 -3.63 -12.43 11.08
C TYR A 117 -3.37 -10.93 10.94
N GLY A 118 -2.13 -10.48 11.14
CA GLY A 118 -1.74 -9.08 10.95
C GLY A 118 -1.80 -8.64 9.49
N VAL A 119 -1.33 -9.48 8.56
CA VAL A 119 -1.46 -9.22 7.12
C VAL A 119 -2.92 -9.04 6.73
N LEU A 120 -3.81 -9.94 7.14
CA LEU A 120 -5.23 -9.83 6.82
C LEU A 120 -5.83 -8.52 7.38
N PHE A 121 -5.59 -8.20 8.65
CA PHE A 121 -6.11 -6.99 9.28
C PHE A 121 -5.68 -5.70 8.54
N LEU A 122 -4.40 -5.56 8.22
CA LEU A 122 -3.90 -4.37 7.50
C LEU A 122 -4.32 -4.38 6.02
N MET A 123 -4.50 -5.56 5.39
CA MET A 123 -5.05 -5.69 4.03
C MET A 123 -6.53 -5.34 3.94
N ILE A 124 -7.35 -5.63 4.96
CA ILE A 124 -8.75 -5.19 5.01
C ILE A 124 -8.80 -3.66 5.06
N ILE A 125 -8.02 -3.02 5.93
CA ILE A 125 -7.91 -1.54 6.01
C ILE A 125 -7.52 -0.94 4.65
N MET A 126 -6.46 -1.48 4.03
CA MET A 126 -6.03 -1.06 2.69
C MET A 126 -7.09 -1.26 1.61
N THR A 127 -7.87 -2.34 1.69
CA THR A 127 -8.92 -2.66 0.72
C THR A 127 -10.08 -1.67 0.81
N VAL A 128 -10.56 -1.38 2.03
CA VAL A 128 -11.65 -0.41 2.25
C VAL A 128 -11.20 1.00 1.84
N TYR A 129 -9.94 1.38 2.10
CA TYR A 129 -9.36 2.64 1.61
C TYR A 129 -9.36 2.71 0.06
N LEU A 130 -8.75 1.73 -0.61
CA LEU A 130 -8.61 1.75 -2.07
C LEU A 130 -9.97 1.62 -2.79
N PHE A 131 -10.98 1.04 -2.14
CA PHE A 131 -12.36 1.07 -2.61
C PHE A 131 -12.98 2.47 -2.50
N GLY A 132 -12.74 3.19 -1.40
CA GLY A 132 -13.16 4.59 -1.22
C GLY A 132 -12.59 5.52 -2.31
N ASP A 133 -11.31 5.35 -2.67
CA ASP A 133 -10.71 6.04 -3.82
C ASP A 133 -11.52 5.81 -5.11
N LEU A 134 -11.87 4.56 -5.44
CA LEU A 134 -12.67 4.27 -6.65
C LEU A 134 -14.07 4.89 -6.59
N ALA A 135 -14.72 4.90 -5.42
CA ALA A 135 -16.02 5.55 -5.25
C ALA A 135 -15.94 7.06 -5.47
N ILE A 136 -14.94 7.73 -4.86
CA ILE A 136 -14.65 9.15 -5.07
C ILE A 136 -14.44 9.43 -6.56
N TYR A 137 -13.68 8.58 -7.25
CA TYR A 137 -13.37 8.75 -8.66
C TYR A 137 -14.58 8.57 -9.59
N THR A 138 -15.44 7.59 -9.33
CA THR A 138 -16.68 7.34 -10.09
C THR A 138 -17.72 8.46 -9.92
N VAL A 139 -17.68 9.22 -8.82
CA VAL A 139 -18.48 10.45 -8.65
C VAL A 139 -17.82 11.65 -9.34
N ALA A 140 -16.55 11.92 -9.00
CA ALA A 140 -15.89 13.18 -9.36
C ALA A 140 -15.70 13.37 -10.86
N VAL A 141 -15.45 12.30 -11.64
CA VAL A 141 -15.25 12.41 -13.09
C VAL A 141 -16.57 12.77 -13.82
N PRO A 142 -17.67 12.01 -13.67
CA PRO A 142 -18.97 12.40 -14.24
C PRO A 142 -19.49 13.76 -13.75
N LYS A 143 -19.30 14.10 -12.47
CA LYS A 143 -19.69 15.41 -11.93
C LYS A 143 -18.90 16.57 -12.57
N SER A 144 -17.64 16.35 -12.91
CA SER A 144 -16.83 17.32 -13.65
C SER A 144 -17.32 17.50 -15.09
N ILE A 145 -17.56 16.39 -15.82
CA ILE A 145 -18.02 16.45 -17.22
C ILE A 145 -19.43 17.06 -17.32
N MET A 146 -20.34 16.70 -16.41
CA MET A 146 -21.69 17.27 -16.35
C MET A 146 -21.65 18.80 -16.20
N ASN A 147 -20.83 19.33 -15.29
CA ASN A 147 -20.76 20.78 -15.08
C ASN A 147 -20.08 21.53 -16.24
N VAL A 148 -19.19 20.88 -17.01
CA VAL A 148 -18.65 21.41 -18.27
C VAL A 148 -19.71 21.42 -19.39
N MET A 149 -20.62 20.45 -19.41
CA MET A 149 -21.65 20.33 -20.45
C MET A 149 -22.91 21.15 -20.20
N CYS A 150 -23.35 21.29 -18.95
CA CYS A 150 -24.60 21.97 -18.63
C CYS A 150 -24.36 23.45 -18.33
N SER A 151 -25.18 24.31 -18.95
CA SER A 151 -25.20 25.74 -18.63
C SER A 151 -25.38 25.95 -17.13
N THR A 152 -24.71 26.97 -16.58
CA THR A 152 -24.99 27.48 -15.24
C THR A 152 -25.61 28.85 -15.44
N ASP A 153 -26.91 28.99 -15.17
CA ASP A 153 -27.57 30.29 -15.32
C ASP A 153 -27.02 31.25 -14.27
N SER A 154 -26.54 32.41 -14.72
CA SER A 154 -25.81 33.39 -13.91
C SER A 154 -26.63 34.07 -12.82
N ASN A 155 -27.94 33.80 -12.79
CA ASN A 155 -28.89 34.38 -11.83
C ASN A 155 -29.40 33.35 -10.78
N ALA A 156 -29.02 32.08 -10.89
CA ALA A 156 -29.48 31.03 -9.99
C ALA A 156 -28.57 30.90 -8.75
N GLU A 157 -29.05 31.32 -7.58
CA GLU A 157 -28.33 31.16 -6.29
C GLU A 157 -28.15 29.68 -5.90
N VAL A 158 -29.02 28.79 -6.39
CA VAL A 158 -28.94 27.34 -6.20
C VAL A 158 -29.17 26.64 -7.53
N VAL A 159 -28.19 25.85 -7.99
CA VAL A 159 -28.30 25.05 -9.22
C VAL A 159 -29.08 23.77 -8.94
N SER A 160 -30.33 23.70 -9.41
CA SER A 160 -31.19 22.52 -9.26
C SER A 160 -30.68 21.34 -10.09
N TRP A 161 -30.81 20.12 -9.55
CA TRP A 161 -30.41 18.88 -10.24
C TRP A 161 -31.50 18.29 -11.14
N ASP A 162 -32.76 18.67 -10.89
CA ASP A 162 -33.94 18.21 -11.64
C ASP A 162 -34.33 19.14 -12.79
N GLU A 163 -33.66 20.29 -12.90
CA GLU A 163 -33.78 21.21 -14.03
C GLU A 163 -33.00 20.72 -15.27
N PRO A 164 -33.45 21.07 -16.49
CA PRO A 164 -32.79 20.68 -17.72
C PRO A 164 -31.38 21.29 -17.82
N CYS A 165 -30.45 20.53 -18.39
CA CYS A 165 -29.06 20.91 -18.60
C CYS A 165 -28.87 22.21 -19.40
N TRP A 166 -29.85 22.55 -20.25
CA TRP A 166 -30.02 23.78 -21.03
C TRP A 166 -31.53 24.04 -21.23
N GLU A 167 -31.97 25.30 -21.23
CA GLU A 167 -33.40 25.66 -21.44
C GLU A 167 -34.02 25.05 -22.71
N ASN A 168 -33.24 25.04 -23.80
CA ASN A 168 -33.67 24.58 -25.13
C ASN A 168 -33.58 23.06 -25.31
N TRP A 169 -33.21 22.30 -24.27
CA TRP A 169 -33.06 20.84 -24.35
C TRP A 169 -34.32 20.09 -23.87
N PRO A 170 -34.51 18.82 -24.27
CA PRO A 170 -35.66 18.02 -23.85
C PRO A 170 -35.73 17.86 -22.33
N LYS A 171 -36.95 17.91 -21.75
CA LYS A 171 -37.18 17.85 -20.29
C LYS A 171 -36.62 16.60 -19.58
N TRP A 172 -36.26 15.53 -20.30
CA TRP A 172 -35.60 14.36 -19.72
C TRP A 172 -34.08 14.53 -19.53
N THR A 173 -33.47 15.58 -20.09
CA THR A 173 -32.03 15.89 -19.99
C THR A 173 -31.71 16.73 -18.76
N THR A 174 -32.25 16.36 -17.60
CA THR A 174 -31.94 17.03 -16.33
C THR A 174 -30.45 16.89 -15.98
N ARG A 175 -29.90 17.77 -15.13
CA ARG A 175 -28.50 17.63 -14.68
C ARG A 175 -28.24 16.23 -14.10
N SER A 176 -29.16 15.74 -13.28
CA SER A 176 -29.16 14.38 -12.72
C SER A 176 -29.13 13.28 -13.81
N ALA A 177 -29.90 13.42 -14.89
CA ALA A 177 -29.88 12.48 -16.02
C ALA A 177 -28.53 12.52 -16.77
N ILE A 178 -27.99 13.70 -17.05
CA ILE A 178 -26.70 13.88 -17.72
C ILE A 178 -25.55 13.31 -16.88
N TYR A 179 -25.55 13.55 -15.56
CA TYR A 179 -24.61 12.93 -14.63
C TYR A 179 -24.66 11.39 -14.69
N ARG A 180 -25.85 10.78 -14.63
CA ARG A 180 -26.04 9.33 -14.70
C ARG A 180 -25.58 8.72 -16.03
N ILE A 181 -25.79 9.42 -17.14
CA ILE A 181 -25.25 9.03 -18.46
C ILE A 181 -23.72 9.03 -18.44
N TRP A 182 -23.09 10.05 -17.83
CA TRP A 182 -21.63 10.10 -17.71
C TRP A 182 -21.05 9.10 -16.71
N VAL A 183 -21.77 8.72 -15.65
CA VAL A 183 -21.40 7.58 -14.78
C VAL A 183 -21.35 6.29 -15.61
N ALA A 184 -22.38 6.01 -16.41
CA ALA A 184 -22.42 4.83 -17.27
C ALA A 184 -21.30 4.84 -18.34
N ALA A 185 -21.06 5.99 -18.99
CA ALA A 185 -20.00 6.14 -19.99
C ALA A 185 -18.59 6.00 -19.39
N PHE A 186 -18.35 6.58 -18.21
CA PHE A 186 -17.09 6.45 -17.47
C PHE A 186 -16.80 4.99 -17.11
N ILE A 187 -17.79 4.29 -16.54
CA ILE A 187 -17.65 2.88 -16.15
C ILE A 187 -17.43 1.97 -17.36
N LEU A 188 -18.12 2.22 -18.47
CA LEU A 188 -17.91 1.53 -19.75
C LEU A 188 -16.48 1.73 -20.28
N PHE A 189 -15.90 2.91 -20.09
CA PHE A 189 -14.53 3.22 -20.50
C PHE A 189 -13.45 2.61 -19.59
N VAL A 190 -13.58 2.74 -18.25
CA VAL A 190 -12.52 2.29 -17.33
C VAL A 190 -12.52 0.79 -17.07
N THR A 191 -13.67 0.10 -17.17
CA THR A 191 -13.75 -1.34 -16.87
C THR A 191 -12.85 -2.18 -17.78
N PRO A 192 -12.81 -1.99 -19.12
CA PRO A 192 -11.83 -2.63 -19.99
C PRO A 192 -10.37 -2.37 -19.58
N LEU A 193 -10.03 -1.17 -19.11
CA LEU A 193 -8.66 -0.82 -18.70
C LEU A 193 -8.24 -1.56 -17.42
N VAL A 194 -9.16 -1.79 -16.48
CA VAL A 194 -8.93 -2.64 -15.29
C VAL A 194 -8.81 -4.12 -15.68
N ILE A 195 -9.64 -4.61 -16.62
CA ILE A 195 -9.59 -5.99 -17.15
C ILE A 195 -8.22 -6.27 -17.80
N ILE A 196 -7.83 -5.42 -18.76
CA ILE A 196 -6.55 -5.50 -19.48
C ILE A 196 -5.37 -5.40 -18.50
N GLY A 197 -5.55 -4.74 -17.36
CA GLY A 197 -4.53 -4.59 -16.34
C GLY A 197 -3.51 -3.52 -16.72
N VAL A 198 -3.97 -2.36 -17.17
CA VAL A 198 -3.13 -1.23 -17.61
C VAL A 198 -2.33 -0.67 -16.42
N ARG A 199 -1.07 -1.11 -16.29
CA ARG A 199 -0.17 -0.79 -15.16
C ARG A 199 1.08 0.02 -15.52
N ARG A 200 1.52 0.03 -16.78
CA ARG A 200 2.73 0.74 -17.24
C ARG A 200 2.34 2.00 -18.02
N THR A 201 2.05 3.08 -17.29
CA THR A 201 1.53 4.35 -17.83
C THR A 201 2.48 5.54 -17.61
N LYS A 202 3.81 5.29 -17.55
CA LYS A 202 4.87 6.28 -17.22
C LYS A 202 4.67 7.66 -17.86
N TYR A 203 4.40 7.73 -19.17
CA TYR A 203 4.18 8.99 -19.89
C TYR A 203 2.87 9.70 -19.50
N LEU A 204 1.80 8.95 -19.23
CA LEU A 204 0.54 9.52 -18.73
C LEU A 204 0.67 9.98 -17.26
N GLN A 205 1.46 9.29 -16.43
CA GLN A 205 1.77 9.73 -15.07
C GLN A 205 2.61 11.02 -15.05
N ILE A 206 3.59 11.15 -15.95
CA ILE A 206 4.35 12.39 -16.14
C ILE A 206 3.43 13.51 -16.65
N SER A 207 2.59 13.24 -17.66
CA SER A 207 1.62 14.21 -18.18
C SER A 207 0.62 14.70 -17.12
N THR A 208 -0.01 13.77 -16.38
CA THR A 208 -0.95 14.11 -15.31
C THR A 208 -0.28 14.80 -14.11
N SER A 209 1.01 14.55 -13.86
CA SER A 209 1.82 15.35 -12.93
C SER A 209 1.97 16.80 -13.42
N VAL A 210 2.36 17.02 -14.68
CA VAL A 210 2.51 18.37 -15.25
C VAL A 210 1.18 19.12 -15.23
N CYS A 211 0.10 18.49 -15.71
CA CYS A 211 -1.24 19.09 -15.66
C CYS A 211 -1.68 19.45 -14.23
N ARG A 212 -1.25 18.68 -13.23
CA ARG A 212 -1.57 18.93 -11.81
C ARG A 212 -0.85 20.14 -11.24
N TRP A 213 0.45 20.29 -11.51
CA TRP A 213 1.17 21.51 -11.14
C TRP A 213 0.57 22.74 -11.81
N THR A 214 0.27 22.68 -13.11
CA THR A 214 -0.38 23.78 -13.83
C THR A 214 -1.76 24.12 -13.24
N ALA A 215 -2.61 23.12 -13.00
CA ALA A 215 -3.95 23.33 -12.45
C ALA A 215 -3.92 23.94 -11.04
N PHE A 216 -3.07 23.43 -10.13
CA PHE A 216 -2.98 23.97 -8.78
C PHE A 216 -2.37 25.38 -8.73
N ILE A 217 -1.35 25.67 -9.54
CA ILE A 217 -0.80 27.03 -9.64
C ILE A 217 -1.86 27.99 -10.18
N LEU A 218 -2.59 27.62 -11.24
CA LEU A 218 -3.69 28.43 -11.78
C LEU A 218 -4.78 28.69 -10.74
N MET A 219 -5.23 27.68 -10.00
CA MET A 219 -6.27 27.86 -8.97
C MET A 219 -5.82 28.80 -7.83
N ILE A 220 -4.56 28.74 -7.39
CA ILE A 220 -4.03 29.68 -6.39
C ILE A 220 -3.94 31.10 -6.97
N VAL A 221 -3.40 31.25 -8.17
CA VAL A 221 -3.20 32.56 -8.82
C VAL A 221 -4.54 33.24 -9.14
N LEU A 222 -5.49 32.52 -9.75
CA LEU A 222 -6.80 33.07 -10.12
C LEU A 222 -7.63 33.43 -8.88
N ALA A 223 -7.60 32.63 -7.81
CA ALA A 223 -8.25 32.96 -6.55
C ALA A 223 -7.59 34.16 -5.85
N SER A 224 -6.26 34.28 -5.92
CA SER A 224 -5.51 35.42 -5.37
C SER A 224 -5.83 36.72 -6.13
N ILE A 225 -5.95 36.67 -7.45
CA ILE A 225 -6.36 37.82 -8.29
C ILE A 225 -7.80 38.24 -7.93
N LEU A 226 -8.73 37.28 -7.87
CA LEU A 226 -10.13 37.54 -7.54
C LEU A 226 -10.29 38.16 -6.14
N LEU A 227 -9.57 37.63 -5.15
CA LEU A 227 -9.54 38.14 -3.77
C LEU A 227 -8.86 39.50 -3.65
N GLY A 228 -7.85 39.78 -4.47
CA GLY A 228 -7.14 41.06 -4.49
C GLY A 228 -7.92 42.21 -5.12
N ASP A 229 -8.73 41.93 -6.14
CA ASP A 229 -9.54 42.92 -6.86
C ASP A 229 -10.91 43.16 -6.19
N LYS A 230 -11.62 42.09 -5.80
CA LYS A 230 -12.99 42.20 -5.25
C LYS A 230 -13.08 42.12 -3.73
N GLY A 231 -11.98 41.79 -3.04
CA GLY A 231 -12.03 41.40 -1.64
C GLY A 231 -12.71 40.04 -1.44
N SER A 232 -12.98 39.69 -0.18
CA SER A 232 -13.69 38.46 0.15
C SER A 232 -15.21 38.70 0.16
N PRO A 233 -16.03 37.95 -0.61
CA PRO A 233 -17.49 38.13 -0.63
C PRO A 233 -18.16 37.74 0.70
N SER A 234 -17.51 36.88 1.49
CA SER A 234 -17.90 36.59 2.88
C SER A 234 -16.72 35.95 3.62
N VAL A 235 -16.29 36.57 4.73
CA VAL A 235 -15.21 36.06 5.56
C VAL A 235 -15.62 34.74 6.21
N PRO A 236 -14.88 33.63 6.04
CA PRO A 236 -15.15 32.36 6.73
C PRO A 236 -15.15 32.53 8.25
N LYS A 237 -16.06 31.84 8.95
CA LYS A 237 -16.04 31.80 10.42
C LYS A 237 -14.67 31.25 10.91
N PRO A 238 -14.14 31.70 12.06
CA PRO A 238 -12.85 31.19 12.56
C PRO A 238 -12.86 29.68 12.86
N ALA A 239 -13.93 29.17 13.48
CA ALA A 239 -14.13 27.76 13.77
C ALA A 239 -15.64 27.43 13.81
N ILE A 240 -15.99 26.21 13.40
CA ILE A 240 -17.34 25.62 13.46
C ILE A 240 -17.14 24.16 13.87
N ALA A 241 -17.62 23.77 15.05
CA ALA A 241 -17.42 22.42 15.59
C ALA A 241 -18.04 21.33 14.69
N ASN A 242 -19.21 21.61 14.14
CA ASN A 242 -20.02 20.72 13.30
C ASN A 242 -19.33 20.36 11.96
N GLY A 243 -18.37 21.18 11.51
CA GLY A 243 -17.57 20.89 10.32
C GLY A 243 -16.35 20.01 10.60
N PHE A 244 -16.03 19.72 11.86
CA PHE A 244 -14.80 19.03 12.27
C PHE A 244 -14.60 17.69 11.55
N GLY A 245 -15.63 16.88 11.39
CA GLY A 245 -15.55 15.58 10.69
C GLY A 245 -15.11 15.76 9.24
N SER A 246 -15.84 16.59 8.49
CA SER A 246 -15.54 16.88 7.08
C SER A 246 -14.14 17.43 6.87
N LEU A 247 -13.67 18.27 7.79
CA LEU A 247 -12.32 18.81 7.78
C LEU A 247 -11.26 17.77 8.16
N PHE A 248 -11.50 16.97 9.21
CA PHE A 248 -10.58 15.93 9.65
C PHE A 248 -10.40 14.86 8.57
N GLY A 249 -11.49 14.29 8.07
CA GLY A 249 -11.47 13.26 7.03
C GLY A 249 -10.80 13.76 5.76
N THR A 250 -11.20 14.95 5.27
CA THR A 250 -10.56 15.55 4.09
C THR A 250 -9.07 15.83 4.32
N THR A 251 -8.66 16.29 5.51
CA THR A 251 -7.26 16.58 5.83
C THR A 251 -6.42 15.30 5.91
N VAL A 252 -6.94 14.23 6.52
CA VAL A 252 -6.28 12.92 6.50
C VAL A 252 -6.14 12.43 5.06
N TYR A 253 -7.23 12.42 4.29
CA TYR A 253 -7.22 12.02 2.89
C TYR A 253 -6.23 12.83 2.03
N ALA A 254 -6.07 14.14 2.29
CA ALA A 254 -5.14 15.00 1.59
C ALA A 254 -3.66 14.82 1.99
N PHE A 255 -3.34 14.33 3.20
CA PHE A 255 -1.95 14.05 3.60
C PHE A 255 -1.52 12.58 3.40
N MET A 256 -2.43 11.72 2.96
CA MET A 256 -2.22 10.27 2.93
C MET A 256 -1.32 9.81 1.79
N CYS A 257 -0.16 9.24 2.11
CA CYS A 257 0.74 8.65 1.11
C CYS A 257 1.37 7.31 1.53
N HIS A 258 1.21 6.93 2.79
CA HIS A 258 2.00 5.89 3.47
C HIS A 258 1.98 4.55 2.75
N HIS A 259 0.82 4.11 2.26
CA HIS A 259 0.68 2.85 1.53
C HIS A 259 1.54 2.76 0.25
N SER A 260 1.87 3.88 -0.39
CA SER A 260 2.62 3.94 -1.65
C SER A 260 4.07 4.41 -1.47
N LEU A 261 4.44 4.99 -0.32
CA LEU A 261 5.82 5.41 -0.01
C LEU A 261 6.88 4.32 -0.27
N PRO A 262 6.68 3.02 0.07
CA PRO A 262 7.72 2.01 -0.14
C PRO A 262 8.12 1.83 -1.60
N SER A 263 7.13 1.94 -2.50
CA SER A 263 7.32 1.83 -3.95
C SER A 263 8.09 3.00 -4.55
N LEU A 264 7.96 4.20 -3.97
CA LEU A 264 8.68 5.41 -4.41
C LEU A 264 10.08 5.52 -3.80
N ILE A 265 10.23 5.13 -2.52
CA ILE A 265 11.49 5.27 -1.79
C ILE A 265 12.52 4.24 -2.26
N THR A 266 12.12 2.98 -2.46
CA THR A 266 13.05 1.90 -2.83
C THR A 266 13.93 2.23 -4.08
N PRO A 267 13.38 2.65 -5.24
CA PRO A 267 14.16 2.95 -6.44
C PRO A 267 15.02 4.24 -6.39
N MET A 268 15.01 5.02 -5.30
CA MET A 268 15.86 6.20 -5.15
C MET A 268 17.34 5.82 -5.04
N LYS A 269 18.18 6.31 -5.97
CA LYS A 269 19.63 6.04 -6.03
C LYS A 269 20.40 6.45 -4.78
N THR A 270 19.99 7.54 -4.12
CA THR A 270 20.61 8.02 -2.88
C THR A 270 19.55 8.23 -1.80
N LYS A 271 19.86 7.78 -0.58
CA LYS A 271 18.94 7.81 0.58
C LYS A 271 19.54 8.48 1.82
N LYS A 272 20.71 9.14 1.70
CA LYS A 272 21.31 9.92 2.79
C LYS A 272 20.36 11.04 3.20
N HIS A 273 20.12 11.17 4.51
CA HIS A 273 19.17 12.13 5.10
C HIS A 273 17.72 12.04 4.56
N LEU A 274 17.28 10.85 4.12
CA LEU A 274 15.93 10.61 3.58
C LEU A 274 14.79 11.23 4.41
N MET A 275 14.81 11.03 5.73
CA MET A 275 13.78 11.56 6.63
C MET A 275 13.79 13.08 6.76
N PHE A 276 14.92 13.76 6.51
CA PHE A 276 15.01 15.23 6.53
C PHE A 276 14.47 15.84 5.24
N PHE A 277 14.85 15.29 4.07
CA PHE A 277 14.27 15.73 2.80
C PHE A 277 12.77 15.42 2.72
N LEU A 278 12.31 14.33 3.33
CA LEU A 278 10.89 14.04 3.46
C LEU A 278 10.15 15.06 4.35
N LEU A 279 10.78 15.55 5.44
CA LEU A 279 10.23 16.65 6.23
C LEU A 279 10.06 17.92 5.39
N LEU A 280 11.06 18.25 4.56
CA LEU A 280 10.98 19.38 3.63
C LEU A 280 9.86 19.22 2.61
N VAL A 281 9.65 18.01 2.05
CA VAL A 281 8.50 17.72 1.18
C VAL A 281 7.18 17.96 1.91
N TYR A 282 6.99 17.39 3.10
CA TYR A 282 5.78 17.61 3.90
C TYR A 282 5.56 19.08 4.28
N LEU A 283 6.63 19.85 4.54
CA LEU A 283 6.54 21.29 4.84
C LEU A 283 6.10 22.09 3.60
N CYS A 284 6.64 21.77 2.42
CA CYS A 284 6.20 22.36 1.16
C CYS A 284 4.73 22.02 0.87
N VAL A 285 4.27 20.79 1.17
CA VAL A 285 2.85 20.41 1.06
C VAL A 285 1.99 21.23 2.03
N LEU A 286 2.40 21.38 3.29
CA LEU A 286 1.65 22.17 4.29
C LEU A 286 1.46 23.62 3.83
N LEU A 287 2.54 24.29 3.40
CA LEU A 287 2.49 25.66 2.89
C LEU A 287 1.59 25.76 1.65
N PHE A 288 1.70 24.80 0.74
CA PHE A 288 0.87 24.71 -0.46
C PHE A 288 -0.63 24.49 -0.15
N TYR A 289 -0.98 23.62 0.81
CA TYR A 289 -2.35 23.39 1.24
C TYR A 289 -2.94 24.58 2.01
N VAL A 290 -2.16 25.26 2.84
CA VAL A 290 -2.58 26.51 3.47
C VAL A 290 -2.88 27.56 2.41
N ALA A 291 -1.99 27.76 1.42
CA ALA A 291 -2.22 28.70 0.32
C ALA A 291 -3.49 28.37 -0.47
N LEU A 292 -3.60 27.15 -1.02
CA LEU A 292 -4.74 26.69 -1.82
C LEU A 292 -6.08 26.85 -1.08
N SER A 293 -6.11 26.44 0.19
CA SER A 293 -7.36 26.39 0.96
C SER A 293 -7.76 27.74 1.51
N THR A 294 -6.82 28.60 1.90
CA THR A 294 -7.13 29.97 2.32
C THR A 294 -7.56 30.84 1.13
N THR A 295 -6.86 30.78 -0.01
CA THR A 295 -7.30 31.53 -1.21
C THR A 295 -8.68 31.07 -1.66
N GLY A 296 -8.93 29.76 -1.70
CA GLY A 296 -10.24 29.23 -2.13
C GLY A 296 -11.38 29.53 -1.16
N ALA A 297 -11.15 29.43 0.15
CA ALA A 297 -12.19 29.71 1.15
C ALA A 297 -12.50 31.20 1.31
N PHE A 298 -11.57 32.10 0.95
CA PHE A 298 -11.80 33.55 1.02
C PHE A 298 -12.25 34.18 -0.31
N ALA A 299 -11.91 33.61 -1.47
CA ALA A 299 -12.28 34.17 -2.78
C ALA A 299 -13.73 33.86 -3.22
N PHE A 300 -14.33 32.79 -2.72
CA PHE A 300 -15.67 32.33 -3.13
C PHE A 300 -16.65 32.30 -1.94
N ALA A 301 -17.91 32.70 -2.19
CA ALA A 301 -18.99 32.53 -1.22
C ALA A 301 -19.35 31.04 -1.07
N ASP A 302 -19.61 30.38 -2.18
CA ASP A 302 -19.88 28.95 -2.26
C ASP A 302 -18.78 28.20 -3.00
N THR A 303 -18.01 27.44 -2.23
CA THR A 303 -17.01 26.51 -2.76
C THR A 303 -17.69 25.19 -3.13
N TYR A 304 -17.32 24.60 -4.26
CA TYR A 304 -17.74 23.24 -4.64
C TYR A 304 -16.93 22.17 -3.89
N ASP A 305 -17.48 20.96 -3.81
CA ASP A 305 -16.79 19.78 -3.28
C ASP A 305 -15.59 19.33 -4.15
N VAL A 306 -15.60 19.70 -5.43
CA VAL A 306 -14.43 19.67 -6.33
C VAL A 306 -14.04 21.10 -6.68
N TYR A 307 -13.05 21.67 -5.96
CA TYR A 307 -12.68 23.09 -6.02
C TYR A 307 -12.33 23.60 -7.43
N SER A 308 -11.80 22.76 -8.33
CA SER A 308 -11.47 23.23 -9.69
C SER A 308 -12.69 23.63 -10.53
N LEU A 309 -13.90 23.29 -10.08
CA LEU A 309 -15.17 23.75 -10.67
C LEU A 309 -15.52 25.20 -10.27
N ASN A 310 -14.94 25.78 -9.21
CA ASN A 310 -15.24 27.16 -8.79
C ASN A 310 -14.81 28.24 -9.80
N PHE A 311 -13.95 27.89 -10.75
CA PHE A 311 -13.47 28.80 -11.80
C PHE A 311 -14.36 28.73 -13.06
N LEU A 312 -15.12 27.65 -13.23
CA LEU A 312 -15.96 27.44 -14.40
C LEU A 312 -17.12 28.45 -14.44
N HIS A 313 -17.40 28.99 -15.64
CA HIS A 313 -18.41 30.01 -15.89
C HIS A 313 -18.20 31.33 -15.11
N SER A 314 -16.98 31.65 -14.65
CA SER A 314 -16.70 32.90 -13.92
C SER A 314 -16.99 34.15 -14.78
N PRO A 315 -17.97 35.00 -14.41
CA PRO A 315 -18.34 36.16 -15.24
C PRO A 315 -17.27 37.27 -15.25
N TYR A 316 -16.29 37.19 -14.34
CA TYR A 316 -15.18 38.14 -14.23
C TYR A 316 -14.12 37.92 -15.33
N PHE A 317 -13.84 36.66 -15.68
CA PHE A 317 -12.68 36.29 -16.49
C PHE A 317 -13.01 36.16 -17.99
N GLN A 318 -13.40 37.27 -18.62
CA GLN A 318 -13.99 37.24 -19.98
C GLN A 318 -13.02 36.98 -21.15
N THR A 319 -11.69 37.02 -20.94
CA THR A 319 -10.71 36.85 -22.03
C THR A 319 -10.64 35.42 -22.54
N ILE A 320 -10.21 35.24 -23.79
CA ILE A 320 -10.03 33.91 -24.42
C ILE A 320 -9.06 33.05 -23.60
N PHE A 321 -7.99 33.64 -23.07
CA PHE A 321 -7.00 32.94 -22.24
C PHE A 321 -7.62 32.35 -20.97
N TYR A 322 -8.43 33.13 -20.24
CA TYR A 322 -9.05 32.61 -19.02
C TYR A 322 -10.14 31.59 -19.32
N LYS A 323 -10.92 31.74 -20.40
CA LYS A 323 -11.90 30.71 -20.81
C LYS A 323 -11.22 29.36 -21.12
N ILE A 324 -9.99 29.38 -21.66
CA ILE A 324 -9.16 28.17 -21.79
C ILE A 324 -8.75 27.62 -20.42
N CYS A 325 -8.38 28.48 -19.46
CA CYS A 325 -8.07 28.07 -18.09
C CYS A 325 -9.29 27.44 -17.38
N ASP A 326 -10.48 28.02 -17.50
CA ASP A 326 -11.71 27.55 -16.84
C ASP A 326 -12.07 26.13 -17.28
N TYR A 327 -12.10 25.87 -18.60
CA TYR A 327 -12.33 24.53 -19.13
C TYR A 327 -11.19 23.55 -18.82
N PHE A 328 -9.93 24.01 -18.78
CA PHE A 328 -8.80 23.20 -18.36
C PHE A 328 -8.91 22.77 -16.88
N LEU A 329 -9.31 23.69 -16.00
CA LEU A 329 -9.49 23.42 -14.56
C LEU A 329 -10.71 22.52 -14.30
N ALA A 330 -11.79 22.68 -15.04
CA ALA A 330 -12.97 21.82 -14.92
C ALA A 330 -12.73 20.40 -15.47
N LEU A 331 -11.90 20.24 -16.51
CA LEU A 331 -11.53 18.92 -17.06
C LEU A 331 -10.27 18.30 -16.42
N PHE A 332 -9.50 19.06 -15.64
CA PHE A 332 -8.31 18.56 -14.93
C PHE A 332 -8.58 17.28 -14.07
N PRO A 333 -9.67 17.20 -13.28
CA PRO A 333 -10.01 15.97 -12.56
C PRO A 333 -10.29 14.81 -13.51
N VAL A 334 -10.99 15.05 -14.63
CA VAL A 334 -11.32 14.03 -15.65
C VAL A 334 -10.06 13.34 -16.15
N PHE A 335 -9.05 14.09 -16.59
CA PHE A 335 -7.82 13.50 -17.13
C PHE A 335 -6.98 12.79 -16.05
N THR A 336 -6.83 13.39 -14.87
CA THR A 336 -5.95 12.85 -13.83
C THR A 336 -6.54 11.65 -13.11
N ILE A 337 -7.83 11.70 -12.78
CA ILE A 337 -8.52 10.61 -12.09
C ILE A 337 -8.71 9.40 -13.02
N THR A 338 -9.13 9.61 -14.28
CA THR A 338 -9.29 8.52 -15.25
C THR A 338 -7.98 7.77 -15.53
N THR A 339 -6.84 8.48 -15.47
CA THR A 339 -5.50 7.86 -15.59
C THR A 339 -5.15 7.00 -14.37
N ASN A 340 -5.60 7.37 -13.18
CA ASN A 340 -5.31 6.67 -11.93
C ASN A 340 -6.25 5.48 -11.67
N TYR A 341 -7.52 5.56 -12.09
CA TYR A 341 -8.57 4.56 -11.79
C TYR A 341 -8.16 3.12 -12.14
N PRO A 342 -7.57 2.81 -13.32
CA PRO A 342 -7.16 1.43 -13.65
C PRO A 342 -6.06 0.89 -12.74
N ILE A 343 -5.17 1.78 -12.26
CA ILE A 343 -4.02 1.44 -11.41
C ILE A 343 -4.50 1.09 -9.99
N VAL A 344 -5.37 1.93 -9.42
CA VAL A 344 -6.01 1.70 -8.12
C VAL A 344 -6.90 0.45 -8.18
N GLY A 345 -7.73 0.31 -9.21
CA GLY A 345 -8.59 -0.87 -9.40
C GLY A 345 -7.80 -2.18 -9.52
N CYS A 346 -6.70 -2.18 -10.29
CA CYS A 346 -5.80 -3.33 -10.34
C CYS A 346 -5.20 -3.67 -8.97
N THR A 347 -4.85 -2.66 -8.17
CA THR A 347 -4.21 -2.84 -6.87
C THR A 347 -5.19 -3.39 -5.84
N LEU A 348 -6.39 -2.81 -5.77
CA LEU A 348 -7.49 -3.27 -4.94
C LEU A 348 -7.85 -4.74 -5.21
N VAL A 349 -8.03 -5.12 -6.48
CA VAL A 349 -8.35 -6.50 -6.87
C VAL A 349 -7.24 -7.48 -6.47
N ASN A 350 -5.96 -7.10 -6.59
CA ASN A 350 -4.85 -7.96 -6.15
C ASN A 350 -4.83 -8.12 -4.62
N ASN A 351 -5.02 -7.03 -3.87
CA ASN A 351 -5.01 -7.05 -2.40
C ASN A 351 -6.17 -7.89 -1.85
N LEU A 352 -7.37 -7.74 -2.42
CA LEU A 352 -8.55 -8.50 -1.99
C LEU A 352 -8.45 -9.99 -2.34
N LEU A 353 -7.84 -10.35 -3.49
CA LEU A 353 -7.57 -11.76 -3.80
C LEU A 353 -6.63 -12.40 -2.75
N VAL A 354 -5.54 -11.72 -2.38
CA VAL A 354 -4.63 -12.20 -1.32
C VAL A 354 -5.34 -12.30 0.04
N ALA A 355 -6.23 -11.34 0.36
CA ALA A 355 -7.05 -11.41 1.57
C ALA A 355 -8.01 -12.63 1.56
N PHE A 356 -8.60 -12.97 0.40
CA PHE A 356 -9.40 -14.19 0.27
C PHE A 356 -8.56 -15.46 0.40
N ASP A 357 -7.39 -15.54 -0.24
CA ASP A 357 -6.52 -16.72 -0.13
C ASP A 357 -6.07 -16.98 1.33
N ILE A 358 -5.71 -15.92 2.09
CA ILE A 358 -5.40 -16.03 3.53
C ILE A 358 -6.63 -16.44 4.35
N CYS A 359 -7.84 -15.95 4.02
CA CYS A 359 -9.07 -16.38 4.67
C CYS A 359 -9.43 -17.84 4.36
N GLU A 360 -9.25 -18.29 3.11
CA GLU A 360 -9.46 -19.68 2.68
C GLU A 360 -8.50 -20.63 3.44
N GLU A 361 -7.21 -20.26 3.59
CA GLU A 361 -6.25 -20.98 4.44
C GLU A 361 -6.71 -21.08 5.90
N MET A 362 -7.03 -19.95 6.55
CA MET A 362 -7.40 -19.96 7.98
C MET A 362 -8.75 -20.64 8.26
N LEU A 363 -9.65 -20.72 7.28
CA LEU A 363 -10.88 -21.52 7.38
C LEU A 363 -10.58 -23.01 7.24
N ALA A 364 -9.66 -23.40 6.35
CA ALA A 364 -9.19 -24.78 6.22
C ALA A 364 -8.43 -25.25 7.47
N GLU A 365 -7.57 -24.40 8.06
CA GLU A 365 -6.90 -24.64 9.37
C GLU A 365 -7.91 -24.87 10.51
N ARG A 366 -9.14 -24.34 10.39
CA ARG A 366 -10.25 -24.52 11.34
C ARG A 366 -11.26 -25.60 10.93
N GLY A 367 -10.96 -26.41 9.90
CA GLY A 367 -11.81 -27.50 9.43
C GLY A 367 -13.04 -27.09 8.59
N PHE A 368 -13.23 -25.80 8.31
CA PHE A 368 -14.34 -25.31 7.48
C PHE A 368 -13.96 -25.29 6.00
N THR A 369 -13.98 -26.46 5.35
CA THR A 369 -13.67 -26.58 3.92
C THR A 369 -14.85 -26.15 3.03
N PHE A 370 -14.89 -24.88 2.63
CA PHE A 370 -15.77 -24.42 1.54
C PHE A 370 -15.10 -24.70 0.18
N PHE A 371 -15.83 -25.27 -0.77
CA PHE A 371 -15.36 -25.62 -2.13
C PHE A 371 -14.04 -26.40 -2.23
N ARG A 372 -13.97 -27.62 -1.64
CA ARG A 372 -12.95 -28.61 -2.02
C ARG A 372 -13.17 -29.07 -3.47
N SER A 373 -12.48 -28.45 -4.42
CA SER A 373 -12.38 -28.96 -5.79
C SER A 373 -11.51 -30.23 -5.80
N ASN A 374 -12.03 -31.33 -6.35
CA ASN A 374 -11.38 -32.64 -6.30
C ASN A 374 -10.15 -32.73 -7.22
N LYS A 375 -8.98 -32.32 -6.70
CA LYS A 375 -7.67 -32.73 -7.28
C LYS A 375 -6.49 -32.93 -6.32
N ILE A 376 -6.65 -32.66 -5.02
CA ILE A 376 -5.68 -33.03 -3.98
C ILE A 376 -6.33 -34.11 -3.09
N ALA A 377 -6.23 -35.35 -3.57
CA ALA A 377 -6.71 -36.57 -2.90
C ALA A 377 -5.91 -37.82 -3.37
N LYS A 378 -4.65 -37.63 -3.78
CA LYS A 378 -3.73 -38.71 -4.21
C LYS A 378 -2.27 -38.46 -3.80
N ALA A 379 -2.09 -37.77 -2.68
CA ALA A 379 -0.80 -37.49 -2.03
C ALA A 379 -0.83 -37.76 -0.51
N THR A 380 -1.88 -38.46 -0.05
CA THR A 380 -2.11 -38.86 1.35
C THR A 380 -2.76 -40.24 1.33
N SER A 381 -1.91 -41.25 1.12
CA SER A 381 -2.17 -42.66 1.37
C SER A 381 -0.91 -43.21 2.03
N ASP A 382 -1.07 -44.10 3.00
CA ASP A 382 -0.13 -44.34 4.09
C ASP A 382 1.28 -44.80 3.66
N PRO A 383 2.33 -44.52 4.46
CA PRO A 383 3.65 -45.09 4.20
C PRO A 383 3.59 -46.64 4.29
N PRO A 384 4.28 -47.36 3.38
CA PRO A 384 4.37 -48.81 3.48
C PRO A 384 5.10 -49.23 4.76
N PRO A 385 4.71 -50.36 5.38
CA PRO A 385 5.29 -50.79 6.66
C PRO A 385 6.75 -51.22 6.50
N ILE A 386 7.60 -50.76 7.43
CA ILE A 386 8.96 -51.27 7.56
C ILE A 386 8.89 -52.69 8.13
N LYS A 387 9.26 -53.68 7.33
CA LYS A 387 9.63 -55.02 7.81
C LYS A 387 11.13 -55.06 8.06
N CYS A 388 11.54 -55.47 9.25
CA CYS A 388 12.86 -56.03 9.49
C CYS A 388 12.76 -57.55 9.33
N GLU A 389 13.60 -58.14 8.50
CA GLU A 389 13.90 -59.57 8.45
C GLU A 389 15.37 -59.68 8.00
N THR A 390 16.14 -60.49 8.70
CA THR A 390 17.56 -60.74 8.41
C THR A 390 17.73 -62.10 7.74
N ASP A 391 18.93 -62.30 7.19
CA ASP A 391 19.55 -63.59 6.89
C ASP A 391 19.05 -64.40 5.67
N GLU A 392 20.04 -64.75 4.85
CA GLU A 392 20.26 -66.02 4.11
C GLU A 392 19.05 -66.82 3.57
N GLU A 393 18.96 -66.96 2.24
CA GLU A 393 19.40 -68.21 1.56
C GLU A 393 19.48 -68.06 0.01
N GLU A 394 20.09 -69.05 -0.65
CA GLU A 394 20.16 -69.20 -2.11
C GLU A 394 18.77 -69.45 -2.75
N HIS A 395 18.51 -69.35 -4.07
CA HIS A 395 19.11 -70.21 -5.11
C HIS A 395 18.57 -69.98 -6.55
N LYS A 396 19.41 -70.34 -7.54
CA LYS A 396 19.11 -70.70 -8.95
C LYS A 396 18.37 -69.72 -9.90
N ASN A 397 19.19 -69.13 -10.80
CA ASN A 397 19.14 -69.29 -12.27
C ASN A 397 17.84 -69.77 -12.95
N LYS A 398 17.36 -68.97 -13.93
CA LYS A 398 17.42 -69.28 -15.39
C LYS A 398 17.01 -68.04 -16.22
N THR A 399 17.85 -67.49 -17.13
CA THR A 399 18.01 -67.83 -18.58
C THR A 399 16.69 -67.63 -19.40
N VAL A 400 16.63 -67.01 -20.60
CA VAL A 400 17.68 -66.72 -21.61
C VAL A 400 17.14 -65.87 -22.80
N ILE A 401 18.01 -65.18 -23.56
CA ILE A 401 17.87 -64.78 -25.02
C ILE A 401 16.74 -63.78 -25.41
N ASP A 402 16.81 -62.88 -26.40
CA ASP A 402 17.86 -62.27 -27.29
C ASP A 402 17.16 -61.14 -28.11
N VAL A 403 17.75 -60.32 -29.00
CA VAL A 403 19.07 -59.66 -29.22
C VAL A 403 18.83 -58.59 -30.32
N HIS A 404 19.48 -57.41 -30.24
CA HIS A 404 20.17 -56.82 -31.40
C HIS A 404 21.05 -55.60 -31.06
N GLU A 405 22.30 -55.73 -31.46
CA GLU A 405 23.23 -54.77 -32.08
C GLU A 405 22.53 -53.69 -32.95
N GLU A 406 23.09 -52.50 -33.26
CA GLU A 406 24.42 -51.89 -33.05
C GLU A 406 24.23 -50.32 -33.11
N LYS A 407 25.16 -49.36 -33.31
CA LYS A 407 26.58 -49.33 -33.74
C LYS A 407 27.30 -48.01 -33.31
N ASP A 408 28.57 -47.92 -33.71
CA ASP A 408 29.36 -46.72 -34.08
C ASP A 408 29.85 -45.76 -32.97
N ASP A 409 31.17 -45.86 -32.68
CA ASP A 409 32.21 -44.81 -32.89
C ASP A 409 32.04 -43.38 -32.32
N LYS A 410 33.06 -42.66 -31.80
CA LYS A 410 34.53 -42.84 -31.54
C LYS A 410 35.05 -41.59 -30.76
N GLU A 411 36.25 -41.43 -30.16
CA GLU A 411 37.46 -42.23 -29.84
C GLU A 411 38.24 -41.51 -28.69
N CYS A 412 39.52 -41.85 -28.43
CA CYS A 412 40.51 -41.20 -27.51
C CYS A 412 40.25 -41.35 -25.98
N THR A 413 41.03 -42.11 -25.19
CA THR A 413 42.42 -41.88 -24.67
C THR A 413 42.57 -40.64 -23.78
N SER A 414 43.24 -40.65 -22.61
CA SER A 414 43.99 -41.67 -21.82
C SER A 414 43.84 -41.30 -20.31
N GLU A 415 44.44 -41.89 -19.26
CA GLU A 415 45.71 -42.61 -19.04
C GLU A 415 45.71 -43.32 -17.66
N GLU A 416 46.53 -44.37 -17.49
CA GLU A 416 46.89 -45.09 -16.23
C GLU A 416 48.45 -45.21 -16.18
N PRO A 417 49.12 -45.80 -15.16
CA PRO A 417 48.71 -46.26 -13.81
C PRO A 417 49.21 -45.24 -12.75
N THR A 418 49.71 -45.45 -11.51
CA THR A 418 50.26 -46.54 -10.65
C THR A 418 49.89 -46.23 -9.19
N GLU A 419 49.86 -47.12 -8.17
CA GLU A 419 50.47 -48.42 -7.80
C GLU A 419 51.51 -48.31 -6.65
N ASP A 420 51.25 -49.10 -5.60
CA ASP A 420 52.13 -49.71 -4.58
C ASP A 420 52.48 -49.06 -3.21
N GLY A 421 52.33 -49.91 -2.18
CA GLY A 421 53.16 -50.04 -0.97
C GLY A 421 53.00 -49.09 0.24
N SER A 422 53.33 -49.50 1.48
CA SER A 422 53.40 -50.86 2.06
C SER A 422 53.59 -50.86 3.62
N ILE A 423 53.07 -51.90 4.28
CA ILE A 423 53.65 -52.63 5.46
C ILE A 423 53.67 -52.02 6.89
N GLU A 424 53.67 -52.95 7.88
CA GLU A 424 53.85 -52.86 9.35
C GLU A 424 52.75 -52.17 10.19
N ARG A 425 52.17 -52.74 11.27
CA ARG A 425 52.60 -53.62 12.41
C ARG A 425 53.49 -52.88 13.44
N ASN A 426 53.36 -53.09 14.77
CA ASN A 426 52.71 -54.18 15.52
C ASN A 426 52.28 -53.77 16.96
N ASP A 427 51.61 -54.71 17.65
CA ASP A 427 51.58 -54.97 19.12
C ASP A 427 50.84 -54.08 20.17
N ASP A 428 49.78 -54.72 20.71
CA ASP A 428 49.45 -54.98 22.12
C ASP A 428 49.20 -53.89 23.19
N GLY A 429 48.03 -54.03 23.84
CA GLY A 429 47.68 -53.47 25.16
C GLY A 429 46.36 -54.08 25.65
N LYS A 430 46.33 -54.74 26.82
CA LYS A 430 45.26 -55.70 27.18
C LYS A 430 44.83 -55.64 28.65
N GLY A 431 43.51 -55.56 28.88
CA GLY A 431 42.87 -55.51 30.21
C GLY A 431 42.66 -54.08 30.72
N VAL A 432 41.74 -53.81 31.67
CA VAL A 432 40.92 -54.71 32.52
C VAL A 432 39.48 -54.14 32.63
N LYS A 433 38.49 -54.99 32.90
CA LYS A 433 37.12 -54.57 33.27
C LYS A 433 37.03 -54.35 34.77
N ASP A 434 36.25 -53.35 35.19
CA ASP A 434 35.45 -53.47 36.41
C ASP A 434 34.10 -52.74 36.27
N LYS A 435 33.19 -52.91 37.24
CA LYS A 435 31.74 -52.84 36.99
C LYS A 435 30.96 -52.09 38.09
N ASP A 436 29.80 -51.56 37.70
CA ASP A 436 28.67 -51.10 38.52
C ASP A 436 28.89 -50.07 39.64
N SER A 437 28.46 -48.83 39.39
CA SER A 437 27.68 -48.07 40.37
C SER A 437 26.65 -47.20 39.65
N SER A 438 25.37 -47.51 39.81
CA SER A 438 24.24 -46.73 39.29
C SER A 438 23.86 -45.59 40.22
N ASP A 439 23.54 -44.42 39.67
CA ASP A 439 22.64 -43.46 40.31
C ASP A 439 21.77 -42.77 39.26
N ASN A 440 20.61 -42.25 39.67
CA ASN A 440 19.53 -41.85 38.75
C ASN A 440 19.70 -40.43 38.20
N GLU A 441 19.60 -40.27 36.87
CA GLU A 441 19.08 -39.04 36.27
C GLU A 441 17.59 -39.25 35.93
N THR A 442 16.73 -38.36 36.42
CA THR A 442 15.27 -38.46 36.30
C THR A 442 14.76 -38.09 34.91
N GLU A 443 13.64 -38.71 34.50
CA GLU A 443 13.07 -38.70 33.14
C GLU A 443 12.53 -37.34 32.63
N GLU A 444 12.78 -36.23 33.33
CA GLU A 444 12.26 -34.89 33.00
C GLU A 444 13.17 -34.04 32.08
N GLU A 445 14.50 -34.18 32.11
CA GLU A 445 15.38 -33.34 31.26
C GLU A 445 15.37 -33.73 29.76
N SER A 446 14.83 -34.90 29.42
CA SER A 446 14.70 -35.38 28.03
C SER A 446 13.79 -34.47 27.16
N ILE A 447 12.82 -33.80 27.79
CA ILE A 447 11.78 -33.02 27.09
C ILE A 447 12.30 -31.65 26.61
N GLY A 448 13.38 -31.12 27.21
CA GLY A 448 13.88 -29.77 26.95
C GLY A 448 14.69 -29.58 25.66
N ARG A 449 15.14 -30.65 24.99
CA ARG A 449 16.24 -30.56 23.98
C ARG A 449 15.82 -30.77 22.51
N LYS A 450 14.53 -30.75 22.17
CA LYS A 450 14.00 -30.99 20.80
C LYS A 450 13.43 -29.77 20.05
N THR A 451 13.59 -28.55 20.58
CA THR A 451 12.98 -27.32 20.04
C THR A 451 13.97 -26.37 19.34
N LEU A 452 15.12 -26.87 18.88
CA LEU A 452 16.28 -26.03 18.52
C LEU A 452 16.69 -26.02 17.03
N GLU A 453 15.71 -26.04 16.10
CA GLU A 453 15.92 -25.58 14.71
C GLU A 453 14.86 -24.55 14.24
N PRO A 454 14.93 -23.28 14.66
CA PRO A 454 14.04 -22.22 14.17
C PRO A 454 14.35 -21.75 12.74
N GLY A 455 15.52 -22.09 12.19
CA GLY A 455 16.05 -21.50 10.95
C GLY A 455 15.27 -21.89 9.69
N ASP A 456 14.97 -23.17 9.53
CA ASP A 456 14.41 -23.67 8.26
C ASP A 456 12.90 -23.46 8.13
N HIS A 457 12.16 -23.29 9.22
CA HIS A 457 10.77 -22.81 9.17
C HIS A 457 10.70 -21.38 8.62
N ILE A 458 11.60 -20.48 9.05
CA ILE A 458 11.68 -19.11 8.54
C ILE A 458 12.08 -19.10 7.06
N ASN A 459 13.04 -19.94 6.64
CA ASN A 459 13.34 -20.12 5.21
C ASN A 459 12.11 -20.62 4.44
N LYS A 460 11.34 -21.57 4.98
CA LYS A 460 10.18 -22.15 4.30
C LYS A 460 9.02 -21.16 4.15
N GLU A 461 8.82 -20.23 5.09
CA GLU A 461 7.84 -19.14 4.96
C GLU A 461 8.34 -17.94 4.12
N ILE A 462 9.65 -17.69 4.04
CA ILE A 462 10.23 -16.60 3.24
C ILE A 462 10.51 -17.03 1.78
N HIS A 463 10.75 -18.31 1.53
CA HIS A 463 10.89 -18.90 0.19
C HIS A 463 9.64 -19.63 -0.33
N THR A 464 8.55 -19.74 0.46
CA THR A 464 7.23 -19.67 -0.18
C THR A 464 7.11 -18.30 -0.85
N GLU A 465 7.07 -18.30 -2.19
CA GLU A 465 6.32 -17.26 -2.88
C GLU A 465 4.94 -17.18 -2.22
N VAL A 466 4.51 -15.97 -1.80
CA VAL A 466 3.18 -15.74 -1.20
C VAL A 466 2.15 -16.51 -2.03
N PRO A 467 1.51 -17.56 -1.47
CA PRO A 467 1.14 -18.73 -2.24
C PRO A 467 0.31 -18.35 -3.45
N VAL A 468 0.92 -18.45 -4.64
CA VAL A 468 0.28 -18.07 -5.91
C VAL A 468 -0.65 -19.21 -6.32
N ALA A 469 -1.70 -19.40 -5.52
CA ALA A 469 -2.90 -20.12 -5.89
C ALA A 469 -3.30 -19.60 -7.27
N LYS A 470 -3.19 -20.46 -8.30
CA LYS A 470 -3.41 -20.06 -9.70
C LYS A 470 -4.77 -19.39 -9.77
N PRO A 471 -4.85 -18.06 -9.97
CA PRO A 471 -6.09 -17.35 -9.73
C PRO A 471 -7.07 -17.83 -10.79
N HIS A 472 -8.11 -18.53 -10.36
CA HIS A 472 -9.23 -18.88 -11.24
C HIS A 472 -9.65 -17.57 -11.91
N PRO A 473 -9.51 -17.41 -13.25
CA PRO A 473 -9.63 -16.10 -13.88
C PRO A 473 -11.02 -15.51 -13.63
N LEU A 474 -12.03 -16.40 -13.56
CA LEU A 474 -13.38 -16.11 -13.10
C LEU A 474 -13.43 -15.44 -11.72
N ARG A 475 -12.72 -15.93 -10.69
CA ARG A 475 -12.68 -15.31 -9.34
C ARG A 475 -12.17 -13.87 -9.43
N ARG A 476 -11.11 -13.62 -10.21
CA ARG A 476 -10.57 -12.26 -10.43
C ARG A 476 -11.55 -11.35 -11.16
N TYR A 477 -12.23 -11.82 -12.21
CA TYR A 477 -13.20 -11.00 -12.95
C TYR A 477 -14.47 -10.74 -12.14
N VAL A 478 -15.00 -11.73 -11.41
CA VAL A 478 -16.15 -11.55 -10.50
C VAL A 478 -15.84 -10.51 -9.42
N VAL A 479 -14.70 -10.63 -8.74
CA VAL A 479 -14.27 -9.65 -7.72
C VAL A 479 -14.16 -8.24 -8.31
N MET A 480 -13.56 -8.09 -9.49
CA MET A 480 -13.43 -6.80 -10.16
C MET A 480 -14.80 -6.21 -10.55
N LEU A 481 -15.71 -7.01 -11.10
CA LEU A 481 -17.06 -6.57 -11.48
C LEU A 481 -17.91 -6.18 -10.26
N VAL A 482 -17.81 -6.91 -9.15
CA VAL A 482 -18.50 -6.58 -7.88
C VAL A 482 -18.00 -5.25 -7.32
N LEU A 483 -16.67 -5.03 -7.29
CA LEU A 483 -16.09 -3.78 -6.78
C LEU A 483 -16.47 -2.57 -7.63
N ILE A 484 -16.38 -2.68 -8.97
CA ILE A 484 -16.78 -1.61 -9.89
C ILE A 484 -18.30 -1.37 -9.85
N GLY A 485 -19.10 -2.43 -9.74
CA GLY A 485 -20.55 -2.33 -9.57
C GLY A 485 -20.94 -1.61 -8.28
N LEU A 486 -20.22 -1.87 -7.17
CA LEU A 486 -20.48 -1.21 -5.89
C LEU A 486 -20.05 0.27 -5.90
N SER A 487 -18.92 0.63 -6.52
CA SER A 487 -18.55 2.05 -6.69
C SER A 487 -19.52 2.80 -7.61
N THR A 488 -20.05 2.12 -8.63
CA THR A 488 -21.12 2.63 -9.50
C THR A 488 -22.41 2.87 -8.72
N LEU A 489 -22.81 1.92 -7.86
CA LEU A 489 -24.01 2.05 -7.02
C LEU A 489 -23.90 3.27 -6.09
N ILE A 490 -22.75 3.46 -5.42
CA ILE A 490 -22.51 4.65 -4.59
C ILE A 490 -22.68 5.93 -5.41
N ALA A 491 -22.08 6.00 -6.60
CA ALA A 491 -22.18 7.18 -7.46
C ALA A 491 -23.60 7.45 -8.00
N LEU A 492 -24.47 6.45 -8.06
CA LEU A 492 -25.89 6.63 -8.41
C LEU A 492 -26.76 7.06 -7.21
N LEU A 493 -26.28 6.85 -5.98
CA LEU A 493 -26.95 7.21 -4.73
C LEU A 493 -26.52 8.56 -4.16
N THR A 494 -25.30 9.02 -4.44
CA THR A 494 -24.77 10.31 -3.97
C THR A 494 -23.74 10.90 -4.94
N ASP A 495 -23.78 12.21 -5.11
CA ASP A 495 -22.85 13.02 -5.91
C ASP A 495 -21.82 13.77 -5.04
N ASN A 496 -21.92 13.67 -3.71
CA ASN A 496 -21.20 14.53 -2.78
C ASN A 496 -19.78 14.00 -2.47
N VAL A 497 -18.79 14.53 -3.20
CA VAL A 497 -17.38 14.14 -3.10
C VAL A 497 -16.80 14.46 -1.71
N LEU A 498 -17.30 15.49 -1.03
CA LEU A 498 -16.85 15.85 0.32
C LEU A 498 -17.21 14.76 1.34
N ILE A 499 -18.45 14.24 1.31
CA ILE A 499 -18.89 13.16 2.21
C ILE A 499 -18.11 11.87 1.93
N LEU A 500 -17.86 11.54 0.66
CA LEU A 500 -17.04 10.37 0.31
C LEU A 500 -15.59 10.53 0.78
N ALA A 501 -14.99 11.71 0.63
CA ALA A 501 -13.64 12.00 1.13
C ALA A 501 -13.58 12.01 2.66
N GLU A 502 -14.61 12.52 3.33
CA GLU A 502 -14.75 12.51 4.78
C GLU A 502 -14.77 11.08 5.34
N ILE A 503 -15.64 10.22 4.81
CA ILE A 503 -15.75 8.82 5.25
C ILE A 503 -14.46 8.05 4.93
N THR A 504 -13.93 8.20 3.71
CA THR A 504 -12.71 7.50 3.26
C THR A 504 -11.49 7.94 4.06
N GLY A 505 -11.34 9.23 4.37
CA GLY A 505 -10.26 9.73 5.20
C GLY A 505 -10.40 9.34 6.68
N SER A 506 -11.59 9.51 7.26
CA SER A 506 -11.80 9.37 8.70
C SER A 506 -11.76 7.94 9.22
N TYR A 507 -12.17 6.95 8.41
CA TYR A 507 -12.24 5.55 8.85
C TYR A 507 -11.06 4.73 8.30
N PRO A 508 -11.02 4.30 7.02
CA PRO A 508 -9.91 3.50 6.52
C PRO A 508 -8.64 4.34 6.30
N GLY A 509 -8.75 5.64 5.98
CA GLY A 509 -7.63 6.56 5.85
C GLY A 509 -6.86 6.75 7.17
N VAL A 510 -7.55 6.94 8.30
CA VAL A 510 -6.98 6.87 9.65
C VAL A 510 -6.26 5.55 9.89
N GLY A 511 -6.84 4.44 9.43
CA GLY A 511 -6.20 3.13 9.44
C GLY A 511 -4.88 3.11 8.68
N VAL A 512 -4.85 3.58 7.44
CA VAL A 512 -3.65 3.57 6.58
C VAL A 512 -2.59 4.58 7.03
N GLN A 513 -3.01 5.75 7.51
CA GLN A 513 -2.13 6.86 7.90
C GLN A 513 -1.52 6.66 9.29
N TYR A 514 -2.32 6.21 10.27
CA TYR A 514 -1.91 6.17 11.68
C TYR A 514 -1.75 4.74 12.21
N ILE A 515 -2.71 3.85 11.97
CA ILE A 515 -2.70 2.50 12.55
C ILE A 515 -1.64 1.61 11.89
N ILE A 516 -1.61 1.53 10.55
CA ILE A 516 -0.65 0.69 9.80
C ILE A 516 0.81 1.03 10.19
N PRO A 517 1.29 2.29 10.14
CA PRO A 517 2.69 2.58 10.42
C PRO A 517 3.05 2.44 11.90
N SER A 518 2.12 2.77 12.81
CA SER A 518 2.35 2.62 14.26
C SER A 518 2.46 1.16 14.67
N LEU A 519 1.64 0.27 14.11
CA LEU A 519 1.79 -1.17 14.32
C LEU A 519 3.08 -1.71 13.69
N ILE A 520 3.38 -1.35 12.44
CA ILE A 520 4.61 -1.79 11.77
C ILE A 520 5.85 -1.42 12.59
N VAL A 521 5.98 -0.18 13.10
CA VAL A 521 7.18 0.21 13.86
C VAL A 521 7.25 -0.47 15.24
N ILE A 522 6.12 -0.69 15.93
CA ILE A 522 6.09 -1.41 17.22
C ILE A 522 6.60 -2.84 17.03
N PHE A 523 6.12 -3.55 16.01
CA PHE A 523 6.51 -4.93 15.77
C PHE A 523 7.90 -5.04 15.10
N ALA A 524 8.29 -4.10 14.25
CA ALA A 524 9.66 -4.03 13.68
C ALA A 524 10.73 -3.82 14.77
N ARG A 525 10.51 -2.89 15.71
CA ARG A 525 11.43 -2.68 16.86
C ARG A 525 11.56 -3.93 17.72
N ARG A 526 10.45 -4.66 17.94
CA ARG A 526 10.45 -5.95 18.66
C ARG A 526 11.16 -7.06 17.88
N TYR A 527 10.95 -7.14 16.56
CA TYR A 527 11.59 -8.10 15.67
C TYR A 527 13.12 -7.89 15.63
N SER A 528 13.58 -6.65 15.50
CA SER A 528 15.01 -6.29 15.53
C SER A 528 15.69 -6.80 16.80
N LEU A 529 15.09 -6.56 17.96
CA LEU A 529 15.65 -6.98 19.25
C LEU A 529 15.63 -8.50 19.47
N ARG A 530 14.63 -9.22 18.94
CA ARG A 530 14.45 -10.67 19.13
C ARG A 530 15.19 -11.51 18.09
N GLU A 531 15.01 -11.21 16.82
CA GLU A 531 15.45 -12.05 15.70
C GLU A 531 16.79 -11.64 15.09
N LEU A 532 17.16 -10.36 15.25
CA LEU A 532 18.45 -9.79 14.83
C LEU A 532 19.36 -9.48 16.04
N GLY A 533 18.89 -9.77 17.26
CA GLY A 533 19.63 -9.60 18.52
C GLY A 533 19.98 -8.17 18.92
N ARG A 534 19.45 -7.14 18.24
CA ARG A 534 19.98 -5.77 18.31
C ARG A 534 18.93 -4.67 18.12
N PRO A 535 19.10 -3.47 18.72
CA PRO A 535 18.26 -2.32 18.43
C PRO A 535 18.45 -1.83 16.99
N VAL A 536 17.46 -1.10 16.46
CA VAL A 536 17.53 -0.50 15.12
C VAL A 536 18.64 0.57 15.08
N PRO A 537 19.54 0.58 14.06
CA PRO A 537 20.63 1.56 13.97
C PRO A 537 20.12 3.00 13.87
N SER A 538 20.83 3.95 14.50
CA SER A 538 20.41 5.37 14.57
C SER A 538 20.35 6.09 13.21
N CYS A 539 20.94 5.53 12.16
CA CYS A 539 20.83 6.03 10.78
C CYS A 539 19.54 5.56 10.06
N SER A 540 18.87 4.53 10.59
CA SER A 540 17.66 3.90 10.02
C SER A 540 16.43 4.03 10.92
N ALA A 541 16.64 4.24 12.23
CA ALA A 541 15.58 4.53 13.20
C ALA A 541 14.91 5.88 12.93
N SER A 542 13.61 5.96 13.20
CA SER A 542 12.89 7.23 13.26
C SER A 542 13.44 8.10 14.41
N PRO A 543 13.49 9.44 14.24
CA PRO A 543 13.72 10.38 15.35
C PRO A 543 12.75 10.17 16.53
N PHE A 544 11.56 9.63 16.25
CA PHE A 544 10.52 9.29 17.21
C PHE A 544 10.74 7.85 17.75
N SER A 545 11.92 7.63 18.33
CA SER A 545 12.41 6.32 18.79
C SER A 545 11.67 5.77 20.03
N HIS A 546 11.14 6.65 20.87
CA HIS A 546 10.43 6.26 22.10
C HIS A 546 9.04 5.67 21.82
N ILE A 547 8.64 4.64 22.57
CA ILE A 547 7.37 3.90 22.42
C ILE A 547 6.12 4.77 22.61
N PHE A 548 6.25 5.91 23.32
CA PHE A 548 5.20 6.93 23.46
C PHE A 548 4.60 7.35 22.11
N TRP A 549 5.42 7.55 21.08
CA TRP A 549 4.95 8.14 19.81
C TRP A 549 3.95 7.26 19.03
N PRO A 550 4.20 5.97 18.75
CA PRO A 550 3.18 5.13 18.12
C PRO A 550 1.97 4.87 19.04
N CYS A 551 2.13 4.84 20.36
CA CYS A 551 1.00 4.78 21.29
C CYS A 551 0.12 6.04 21.25
N LEU A 552 0.72 7.22 21.18
CA LEU A 552 0.02 8.50 21.02
C LEU A 552 -0.73 8.56 19.69
N LEU A 553 -0.15 8.04 18.60
CA LEU A 553 -0.79 8.01 17.28
C LEU A 553 -1.93 6.99 17.19
N LEU A 554 -1.84 5.87 17.91
CA LEU A 554 -2.97 4.95 18.09
C LEU A 554 -4.10 5.59 18.93
N LEU A 555 -3.76 6.30 20.01
CA LEU A 555 -4.75 7.06 20.80
C LEU A 555 -5.41 8.17 19.97
N TRP A 556 -4.63 8.90 19.17
CA TRP A 556 -5.12 9.88 18.21
C TRP A 556 -6.07 9.26 17.17
N SER A 557 -5.75 8.07 16.65
CA SER A 557 -6.62 7.36 15.71
C SER A 557 -7.97 6.99 16.33
N ALA A 558 -7.99 6.55 17.59
CA ALA A 558 -9.23 6.24 18.32
C ALA A 558 -10.05 7.50 18.62
N PHE A 559 -9.40 8.56 19.13
CA PHE A 559 -10.03 9.86 19.36
C PHE A 559 -10.66 10.44 18.09
N ALA A 560 -9.92 10.40 16.97
CA ALA A 560 -10.37 10.89 15.68
C ALA A 560 -11.62 10.15 15.18
N ILE A 561 -11.60 8.81 15.18
CA ILE A 561 -12.74 7.99 14.76
C ILE A 561 -13.97 8.30 15.63
N VAL A 562 -13.80 8.38 16.96
CA VAL A 562 -14.89 8.74 17.88
C VAL A 562 -15.45 10.14 17.58
N MET A 563 -14.60 11.16 17.44
CA MET A 563 -15.04 12.53 17.14
C MET A 563 -15.80 12.64 15.81
N VAL A 564 -15.36 11.92 14.78
CA VAL A 564 -16.07 11.87 13.48
C VAL A 564 -17.39 11.11 13.61
N SER A 565 -17.43 9.97 14.31
CA SER A 565 -18.68 9.23 14.55
C SER A 565 -19.70 10.04 15.36
N LEU A 566 -19.25 10.84 16.33
CA LEU A 566 -20.12 11.78 17.07
C LEU A 566 -20.65 12.88 16.15
N ASN A 567 -19.85 13.37 15.20
CA ASN A 567 -20.28 14.38 14.23
C ASN A 567 -21.32 13.83 13.25
N PHE A 568 -21.13 12.63 12.72
CA PHE A 568 -22.16 11.92 11.93
C PHE A 568 -23.41 11.55 12.75
N GLY A 569 -23.27 11.42 14.08
CA GLY A 569 -24.37 11.18 15.01
C GLY A 569 -25.16 12.43 15.42
N GLY A 570 -24.88 13.61 14.84
CA GLY A 570 -25.56 14.87 15.16
C GLY A 570 -25.22 15.45 16.54
N VAL A 571 -24.21 14.93 17.24
CA VAL A 571 -23.94 15.26 18.66
C VAL A 571 -23.41 16.69 18.87
N PHE A 572 -23.08 17.40 17.79
CA PHE A 572 -22.60 18.78 17.80
C PHE A 572 -23.57 19.80 17.17
N GLU A 573 -24.78 19.39 16.77
CA GLU A 573 -25.79 20.26 16.13
C GLU A 573 -26.52 21.20 17.11
#